data_AF-A0A7S0I620-F1
#
_entry.id   AF-A0A7S0I620-F1
#
_cell.length_a   1.000
_cell.length_b   1.000
_cell.length_c   1.000
_cell.angle_alpha   90.00
_cell.angle_beta   90.00
_cell.angle_gamma   90.00
#
_symmetry.space_group_name_H-M   'P 1'
#
loop_
_entity.id
_entity.type
_entity.pdbx_description
1 polymer ?
#
loop_
_entity_poly.entity_id
_entity_poly.type
_entity_poly.pdbx_seq_one_letter_code
_entity_poly.pdbx_strand_id
1 'polypeptide(L)'
;RKETLPGVRSHRRHVLQLSASTRGFENLSTDYHDKVFGVWRSKAGRHHRIDIIVNSFPEELPFTLLGWTGSRLLNRMMRQRAKELGLYLSSHALIATPPTEHGSTATCTTVIAGGQSLQVGSLTEVPYEHIRSEEDIMRILAGGTNE
;
A
#
# COMPACT_ATOMS: atom_id res chain seq x y z
N ARG A 1 18.81 -17.15 16.50
CA ARG A 1 19.03 -16.32 15.28
C ARG A 1 17.97 -16.78 14.27
N LYS A 2 16.98 -15.96 13.91
CA LYS A 2 15.99 -16.35 12.89
C LYS A 2 16.62 -16.18 11.51
N GLU A 3 16.81 -17.29 10.80
CA GLU A 3 17.23 -17.30 9.41
C GLU A 3 16.14 -16.62 8.58
N THR A 4 16.48 -15.47 7.99
CA THR A 4 15.62 -14.81 7.00
C THR A 4 16.08 -15.34 5.66
N LEU A 5 15.21 -16.10 4.98
CA LEU A 5 15.49 -16.59 3.64
C LEU A 5 15.79 -15.40 2.72
N PRO A 6 16.83 -15.47 1.87
CA PRO A 6 17.12 -14.42 0.90
C PRO A 6 15.91 -14.22 -0.01
N GLY A 7 15.44 -12.98 -0.12
CA GLY A 7 14.22 -12.63 -0.84
C GLY A 7 12.97 -12.46 0.04
N VAL A 8 12.99 -12.88 1.30
CA VAL A 8 11.88 -12.59 2.22
C VAL A 8 12.15 -11.24 2.90
N ARG A 9 11.53 -10.16 2.41
CA ARG A 9 11.51 -8.92 3.19
C ARG A 9 10.76 -9.21 4.48
N SER A 10 11.36 -8.85 5.61
CA SER A 10 10.66 -8.79 6.88
C SER A 10 9.54 -7.75 6.76
N HIS A 11 8.32 -8.21 6.47
CA HIS A 11 7.05 -7.45 6.41
C HIS A 11 6.83 -6.53 7.63
N ARG A 12 7.58 -6.74 8.74
CA ARG A 12 7.61 -5.87 9.93
C ARG A 12 7.91 -4.39 9.65
N ARG A 13 8.46 -4.01 8.48
CA ARG A 13 8.69 -2.58 8.18
C ARG A 13 7.40 -1.79 8.01
N HIS A 14 6.33 -2.42 7.54
CA HIS A 14 5.05 -1.76 7.34
C HIS A 14 4.37 -1.29 8.63
N VAL A 15 4.46 -2.10 9.69
CA VAL A 15 3.88 -1.78 11.00
C VAL A 15 4.50 -0.51 11.61
N LEU A 16 5.79 -0.27 11.36
CA LEU A 16 6.48 0.95 11.79
C LEU A 16 6.07 2.20 11.00
N GLN A 17 5.40 2.05 9.85
CA GLN A 17 4.95 3.18 9.01
C GLN A 17 3.57 3.70 9.39
N LEU A 18 2.74 2.86 10.02
CA LEU A 18 1.43 3.26 10.55
C LEU A 18 1.52 4.40 11.56
N SER A 19 2.65 4.53 12.26
CA SER A 19 2.90 5.58 13.26
C SER A 19 3.49 6.87 12.67
N ALA A 20 3.87 6.90 11.38
CA ALA A 20 4.52 8.05 10.77
C ALA A 20 3.51 9.06 10.20
N SER A 21 3.48 10.28 10.75
CA SER A 21 2.68 11.38 10.18
C SER A 21 3.19 11.73 8.79
N THR A 22 2.41 11.44 7.75
CA THR A 22 2.82 11.62 6.37
C THR A 22 2.23 12.91 5.80
N ARG A 23 3.09 13.86 5.41
CA ARG A 23 2.70 15.18 4.85
C ARG A 23 2.54 15.15 3.33
N GLY A 24 2.10 14.02 2.76
CA GLY A 24 1.85 13.86 1.32
C GLY A 24 3.09 13.56 0.45
N PHE A 25 4.21 13.18 1.04
CA PHE A 25 5.40 12.67 0.31
C PHE A 25 5.55 11.15 0.47
N GLU A 26 4.44 10.42 0.66
CA GLU A 26 4.44 8.99 0.99
C GLU A 26 5.23 8.14 -0.03
N ASN A 27 5.11 8.42 -1.32
CA ASN A 27 5.84 7.71 -2.37
C ASN A 27 7.36 7.96 -2.36
N LEU A 28 7.83 8.95 -1.58
CA LEU A 28 9.24 9.28 -1.44
C LEU A 28 9.79 8.85 -0.07
N SER A 29 9.01 9.02 1.01
CA SER A 29 9.46 8.74 2.38
C SER A 29 9.05 7.38 2.94
N THR A 30 7.96 6.79 2.43
CA THR A 30 7.42 5.50 2.94
C THR A 30 7.43 4.38 1.91
N ASP A 31 7.55 4.72 0.63
CA ASP A 31 7.81 3.74 -0.40
C ASP A 31 9.30 3.36 -0.37
N TYR A 32 9.60 2.07 -0.35
CA TYR A 32 10.95 1.52 -0.31
C TYR A 32 11.24 0.54 -1.45
N HIS A 33 10.50 0.66 -2.55
CA HIS A 33 10.96 0.16 -3.84
C HIS A 33 12.31 0.79 -4.18
N ASP A 34 13.12 0.09 -4.95
CA ASP A 34 14.37 0.68 -5.44
C ASP A 34 14.02 1.73 -6.50
N LYS A 35 14.61 2.91 -6.41
CA LYS A 35 14.26 4.06 -7.26
C LYS A 35 15.50 4.71 -7.83
N VAL A 36 15.43 5.07 -9.10
CA VAL A 36 16.45 5.88 -9.78
C VAL A 36 15.77 7.12 -10.34
N PHE A 37 16.20 8.29 -9.86
CA PHE A 37 15.76 9.58 -10.37
C PHE A 37 16.86 10.16 -11.24
N GLY A 38 16.53 10.59 -12.45
CA GLY A 38 17.53 11.03 -13.40
C GLY A 38 16.99 11.94 -14.49
N VAL A 39 17.86 12.22 -15.45
CA VAL A 39 17.56 13.01 -16.63
C VAL A 39 17.90 12.19 -17.86
N TRP A 40 16.90 11.92 -18.68
CA TRP A 40 17.07 11.30 -20.00
C TRP A 40 17.11 12.38 -21.08
N ARG A 41 18.04 12.24 -22.03
CA ARG A 41 18.15 13.14 -23.17
C ARG A 41 17.58 12.45 -24.41
N SER A 42 16.55 13.05 -25.01
CA SER A 42 15.96 12.58 -26.26
C SER A 42 16.94 12.72 -27.43
N LYS A 43 16.70 12.01 -28.54
CA LYS A 43 17.50 12.12 -29.77
C LYS A 43 17.56 13.55 -30.33
N ALA A 44 16.51 14.35 -30.12
CA ALA A 44 16.45 15.76 -30.48
C ALA A 44 17.21 16.70 -29.51
N GLY A 45 17.91 16.14 -28.51
CA GLY A 45 18.73 16.89 -27.57
C GLY A 45 17.98 17.46 -26.37
N ARG A 46 16.66 17.28 -26.26
CA ARG A 46 15.85 17.75 -25.12
C ARG A 46 16.06 16.89 -23.89
N HIS A 47 16.22 17.52 -22.72
CA HIS A 47 16.32 16.86 -21.43
C HIS A 47 14.94 16.65 -20.82
N HIS A 48 14.71 15.45 -20.28
CA HIS A 48 13.47 15.04 -19.64
C HIS A 48 13.82 14.43 -18.29
N ARG A 49 13.07 14.77 -17.24
CA ARG A 49 13.15 14.03 -15.99
C ARG A 49 12.60 12.62 -16.21
N ILE A 50 13.30 11.62 -15.70
CA ILE A 50 12.87 10.22 -15.69
C ILE A 50 12.99 9.67 -14.27
N ASP A 51 11.94 9.01 -13.82
CA ASP A 51 11.86 8.36 -12.52
C ASP A 51 11.60 6.87 -12.79
N ILE A 52 12.53 5.99 -12.40
CA ILE A 52 12.45 4.54 -12.59
C ILE A 52 12.25 3.90 -11.22
N ILE A 53 11.22 3.08 -11.09
CA ILE A 53 10.87 2.38 -9.85
C ILE A 53 10.94 0.88 -10.15
N VAL A 54 11.68 0.14 -9.34
CA VAL A 54 11.83 -1.30 -9.46
C VAL A 54 11.04 -1.97 -8.36
N ASN A 55 9.96 -2.65 -8.74
CA ASN A 55 9.23 -3.53 -7.86
C ASN A 55 9.83 -4.94 -7.92
N SER A 56 10.39 -5.40 -6.81
CA SER A 56 11.02 -6.72 -6.69
C SER A 56 10.02 -7.84 -6.39
N PHE A 57 8.78 -7.50 -6.01
CA PHE A 57 7.74 -8.42 -5.55
C PHE A 57 6.51 -8.33 -6.46
N PRO A 58 6.27 -9.32 -7.34
CA PRO A 58 5.15 -9.28 -8.29
C PRO A 58 3.78 -9.03 -7.64
N GLU A 59 3.56 -9.56 -6.45
CA GLU A 59 2.36 -9.38 -5.63
C GLU A 59 2.13 -7.92 -5.18
N GLU A 60 3.19 -7.12 -5.05
CA GLU A 60 3.10 -5.70 -4.71
C GLU A 60 2.78 -4.82 -5.94
N LEU A 61 2.75 -5.39 -7.15
CA LEU A 61 2.64 -4.62 -8.40
C LEU A 61 1.36 -3.77 -8.45
N PRO A 62 0.16 -4.28 -8.08
CA PRO A 62 -1.05 -3.45 -8.06
C PRO A 62 -0.92 -2.22 -7.17
N PHE A 63 -0.29 -2.35 -5.99
CA PHE A 63 -0.09 -1.25 -5.05
C PHE A 63 0.95 -0.25 -5.55
N THR A 64 2.01 -0.77 -6.16
CA THR A 64 3.08 0.04 -6.75
C THR A 64 2.53 0.89 -7.89
N LEU A 65 1.78 0.27 -8.81
CA LEU A 65 1.14 0.95 -9.92
C LEU A 65 0.18 2.03 -9.43
N LEU A 66 -0.69 1.70 -8.47
CA LEU A 66 -1.64 2.65 -7.91
C LEU A 66 -0.93 3.85 -7.28
N GLY A 67 0.12 3.59 -6.49
CA GLY A 67 0.91 4.61 -5.83
C GLY A 67 1.61 5.57 -6.81
N TRP A 68 2.17 5.07 -7.90
CA TRP A 68 2.95 5.88 -8.86
C TRP A 68 2.16 6.43 -10.04
N THR A 69 1.00 5.86 -10.37
CA THR A 69 0.11 6.33 -11.45
C THR A 69 -0.81 7.45 -10.97
N GLY A 70 -1.35 7.33 -9.77
CA GLY A 70 -2.35 8.27 -9.25
C GLY A 70 -1.81 9.68 -9.01
N SER A 71 -2.67 10.68 -9.16
CA SER A 71 -2.32 12.04 -8.73
C SER A 71 -2.15 12.08 -7.20
N ARG A 72 -1.37 13.05 -6.71
CA ARG A 72 -1.18 13.25 -5.26
C ARG A 72 -2.51 13.37 -4.51
N LEU A 73 -3.51 14.03 -5.09
CA LEU A 73 -4.84 14.17 -4.48
C LEU A 73 -5.59 12.84 -4.46
N LEU A 74 -5.61 12.11 -5.58
CA LEU A 74 -6.28 10.81 -5.67
C LEU A 74 -5.70 9.82 -4.65
N ASN A 75 -4.37 9.72 -4.58
CA ASN A 75 -3.68 8.85 -3.63
C ASN A 75 -4.02 9.21 -2.18
N ARG A 76 -4.10 10.51 -1.86
CA ARG A 76 -4.50 10.97 -0.52
C ARG A 76 -5.94 10.57 -0.19
N MET A 77 -6.86 10.72 -1.14
CA MET A 77 -8.28 10.35 -0.94
C MET A 77 -8.44 8.84 -0.77
N MET A 78 -7.72 8.03 -1.55
CA MET A 78 -7.73 6.56 -1.40
C MET A 78 -7.17 6.11 -0.05
N ARG A 79 -6.09 6.75 0.43
CA ARG A 79 -5.53 6.46 1.76
C ARG A 79 -6.45 6.90 2.89
N GLN A 80 -7.11 8.04 2.74
CA GLN A 80 -8.14 8.49 3.68
C GLN A 80 -9.30 7.49 3.72
N ARG A 81 -9.77 7.03 2.56
CA ARG A 81 -10.81 6.03 2.47
C ARG A 81 -10.39 4.70 3.11
N ALA A 82 -9.17 4.25 2.87
CA ALA A 82 -8.62 3.07 3.55
C ALA A 82 -8.67 3.24 5.08
N LYS A 83 -8.27 4.42 5.59
CA LYS A 83 -8.31 4.72 7.02
C LYS A 83 -9.72 4.66 7.61
N GLU A 84 -10.72 5.16 6.89
CA GLU A 84 -12.14 5.06 7.29
C GLU A 84 -12.60 3.60 7.41
N LEU A 85 -12.00 2.68 6.65
CA LEU A 85 -12.27 1.25 6.69
C LEU A 85 -11.42 0.48 7.69
N GLY A 86 -10.65 1.16 8.54
CA GLY A 86 -9.69 0.52 9.44
C GLY A 86 -8.55 -0.17 8.70
N LEU A 87 -8.13 0.40 7.56
CA LEU A 87 -7.06 -0.08 6.72
C LEU A 87 -5.99 1.01 6.50
N TYR A 88 -4.80 0.58 6.13
CA TYR A 88 -3.70 1.43 5.69
C TYR A 88 -3.26 1.00 4.31
N LEU A 89 -3.46 1.89 3.35
CA LEU A 89 -3.02 1.71 1.98
C LEU A 89 -1.61 2.29 1.80
N SER A 90 -0.68 1.45 1.33
CA SER A 90 0.69 1.81 0.98
C SER A 90 1.00 1.50 -0.50
N SER A 91 2.22 1.81 -0.96
CA SER A 91 2.69 1.44 -2.31
C SER A 91 3.08 -0.05 -2.44
N HIS A 92 2.81 -0.85 -1.40
CA HIS A 92 3.26 -2.23 -1.28
C HIS A 92 2.10 -3.17 -0.92
N ALA A 93 1.23 -2.73 -0.01
CA ALA A 93 0.18 -3.54 0.57
C ALA A 93 -0.99 -2.71 1.11
N LEU A 94 -2.09 -3.41 1.40
CA LEU A 94 -3.21 -2.95 2.21
C LEU A 94 -3.17 -3.67 3.56
N ILE A 95 -3.22 -2.93 4.66
CA ILE A 95 -2.93 -3.47 6.00
C ILE A 95 -4.06 -3.14 6.94
N ALA A 96 -4.58 -4.13 7.67
CA ALA A 96 -5.56 -3.89 8.72
C ALA A 96 -4.93 -3.07 9.85
N THR A 97 -5.55 -1.96 10.21
CA THR A 97 -5.12 -1.12 11.34
C THR A 97 -5.88 -1.49 12.59
N PRO A 98 -5.26 -1.41 13.78
CA PRO A 98 -5.98 -1.58 15.03
C PRO A 98 -7.13 -0.56 15.13
N PRO A 99 -8.23 -0.92 15.81
CA PRO A 99 -9.31 0.02 16.09
C PRO A 99 -8.74 1.24 16.80
N THR A 100 -9.16 2.42 16.35
CA THR A 100 -8.67 3.69 16.92
C THR A 100 -9.47 4.11 18.17
N GLU A 101 -10.55 3.39 18.48
CA GLU A 101 -11.42 3.65 19.62
C GLU A 101 -10.75 3.22 20.93
N HIS A 102 -10.68 4.15 21.89
CA HIS A 102 -10.15 3.89 23.22
C HIS A 102 -11.04 2.85 23.92
N GLY A 103 -10.51 1.64 24.12
CA GLY A 103 -11.21 0.53 24.77
C GLY A 103 -11.73 -0.56 23.83
N SER A 104 -11.56 -0.42 22.52
CA SER A 104 -11.91 -1.48 21.58
C SER A 104 -10.89 -2.62 21.63
N THR A 105 -11.38 -3.84 21.84
CA THR A 105 -10.59 -5.09 21.85
C THR A 105 -10.58 -5.76 20.48
N ALA A 106 -11.14 -5.14 19.44
CA ALA A 106 -11.21 -5.75 18.12
C ALA A 106 -9.80 -5.96 17.56
N THR A 107 -9.46 -7.23 17.36
CA THR A 107 -8.15 -7.66 16.86
C THR A 107 -8.18 -7.91 15.35
N CYS A 108 -9.31 -7.68 14.68
CA CYS A 108 -9.47 -7.94 13.25
C CYS A 108 -10.34 -6.87 12.56
N THR A 109 -10.03 -6.62 11.29
CA THR A 109 -10.80 -5.79 10.36
C THR A 109 -11.46 -6.69 9.34
N THR A 110 -12.76 -6.49 9.10
CA THR A 110 -13.48 -7.22 8.06
C THR A 110 -13.27 -6.54 6.72
N VAL A 111 -12.82 -7.29 5.70
CA VAL A 111 -12.55 -6.78 4.36
C VAL A 111 -13.32 -7.62 3.34
N ILE A 112 -13.99 -6.99 2.38
CA ILE A 112 -14.62 -7.68 1.26
C ILE A 112 -13.64 -7.69 0.09
N ALA A 113 -13.02 -8.83 -0.21
CA ALA A 113 -12.08 -8.98 -1.31
C ALA A 113 -12.41 -10.20 -2.16
N GLY A 114 -12.39 -10.06 -3.49
CA GLY A 114 -12.78 -11.14 -4.41
C GLY A 114 -14.22 -11.66 -4.20
N GLY A 115 -15.12 -10.83 -3.66
CA GLY A 115 -16.49 -11.23 -3.32
C GLY A 115 -16.63 -12.04 -2.04
N GLN A 116 -15.56 -12.19 -1.25
CA GLN A 116 -15.54 -12.93 0.01
C GLN A 116 -15.30 -11.97 1.19
N SER A 117 -15.94 -12.25 2.33
CA SER A 117 -15.68 -11.54 3.58
C SER A 117 -14.49 -12.18 4.30
N LEU A 118 -13.45 -11.40 4.54
CA LEU A 118 -12.19 -11.83 5.14
C LEU A 118 -11.99 -11.13 6.49
N GLN A 119 -11.67 -11.89 7.52
CA GLN A 119 -11.21 -11.34 8.80
C GLN A 119 -9.70 -11.20 8.77
N VAL A 120 -9.21 -9.96 8.72
CA VAL A 120 -7.77 -9.67 8.65
C VAL A 120 -7.32 -9.20 10.03
N GLY A 121 -6.37 -9.92 10.62
CA GLY A 121 -5.82 -9.56 11.93
C GLY A 121 -5.21 -8.16 11.91
N SER A 122 -5.29 -7.46 13.04
CA SER A 122 -4.68 -6.14 13.22
C SER A 122 -3.19 -6.19 12.88
N LEU A 123 -2.71 -5.16 12.19
CA LEU A 123 -1.33 -5.03 11.71
C LEU A 123 -0.92 -6.14 10.73
N THR A 124 -1.90 -6.81 10.10
CA THR A 124 -1.67 -7.86 9.10
C THR A 124 -2.11 -7.36 7.73
N GLU A 125 -1.39 -7.79 6.70
CA GLU A 125 -1.68 -7.50 5.30
C GLU A 125 -2.96 -8.24 4.87
N VAL A 126 -3.79 -7.59 4.06
CA VAL A 126 -4.84 -8.28 3.31
C VAL A 126 -4.14 -9.25 2.35
N PRO A 127 -4.50 -10.55 2.31
CA PRO A 127 -3.75 -11.52 1.52
C PRO A 127 -3.71 -11.16 0.03
N TYR A 128 -2.50 -11.15 -0.56
CA TYR A 128 -2.28 -10.79 -1.97
C TYR A 128 -3.04 -11.66 -2.96
N GLU A 129 -3.40 -12.89 -2.59
CA GLU A 129 -4.19 -13.78 -3.44
C GLU A 129 -5.56 -13.20 -3.85
N HIS A 130 -6.08 -12.27 -3.05
CA HIS A 130 -7.33 -11.54 -3.29
C HIS A 130 -7.14 -10.16 -3.95
N ILE A 131 -5.88 -9.73 -4.18
CA ILE A 131 -5.56 -8.42 -4.76
C ILE A 131 -4.58 -8.62 -5.91
N ARG A 132 -5.10 -8.80 -7.12
CA ARG A 132 -4.29 -9.08 -8.33
C ARG A 132 -4.21 -7.90 -9.28
N SER A 133 -4.99 -6.85 -9.02
CA SER A 133 -5.13 -5.67 -9.88
C SER A 133 -5.44 -4.41 -9.07
N GLU A 134 -5.21 -3.24 -9.67
CA GLU A 134 -5.65 -1.96 -9.09
C GLU A 134 -7.17 -1.94 -8.89
N GLU A 135 -7.93 -2.59 -9.77
CA GLU A 135 -9.38 -2.71 -9.65
C GLU A 135 -9.80 -3.43 -8.36
N ASP A 136 -9.08 -4.47 -7.95
CA ASP A 136 -9.39 -5.18 -6.69
C ASP A 136 -9.18 -4.27 -5.48
N ILE A 137 -8.14 -3.43 -5.49
CA ILE A 137 -7.92 -2.41 -4.46
C ILE A 137 -9.11 -1.45 -4.44
N MET A 138 -9.53 -0.97 -5.61
CA MET A 138 -10.67 -0.05 -5.72
C MET A 138 -11.97 -0.68 -5.24
N ARG A 139 -12.22 -1.96 -5.54
CA ARG A 139 -13.39 -2.70 -5.03
C ARG A 139 -13.38 -2.80 -3.52
N ILE A 140 -12.24 -3.10 -2.90
CA ILE A 140 -12.10 -3.12 -1.44
C ILE A 140 -12.40 -1.73 -0.85
N LEU A 141 -11.87 -0.66 -1.45
CA LEU A 141 -12.09 0.72 -0.97
C LEU A 141 -13.54 1.21 -1.19
N ALA A 142 -14.21 0.68 -2.21
CA ALA A 142 -15.61 0.98 -2.51
C ALA A 142 -16.59 0.17 -1.65
N GLY A 143 -16.26 -1.10 -1.37
CA GLY A 143 -17.08 -2.07 -0.63
C GLY A 143 -17.01 -1.85 0.88
N GLY A 144 -17.48 -0.68 1.32
CA GLY A 144 -17.52 -0.25 2.72
C GLY A 144 -17.80 -1.41 3.69
N THR A 145 -17.03 -1.46 4.77
CA THR A 145 -17.28 -2.32 5.92
C THR A 145 -18.77 -2.29 6.22
N ASN A 146 -19.44 -3.45 6.16
CA ASN A 146 -20.85 -3.57 6.49
C ASN A 146 -21.11 -2.85 7.82
N GLU A 147 -22.14 -2.00 7.83
CA GLU A 147 -22.81 -1.54 9.05
C GLU A 147 -23.13 -2.70 10.00
#